data_AF-A0A2D6RE11-F1
#
_entry.id   AF-A0A2D6RE11-F1
#
_cell.length_a   1.000
_cell.length_b   1.000
_cell.length_c   1.000
_cell.angle_alpha   90.00
_cell.angle_beta   90.00
_cell.angle_gamma   90.00
#
_symmetry.space_group_name_H-M   'P 1'
#
loop_
_entity.id
_entity.type
_entity.pdbx_description
1 polymer ?
#
loop_
_entity_poly.entity_id
_entity_poly.type
_entity_poly.pdbx_seq_one_letter_code
_entity_poly.pdbx_strand_id
1 'polypeptide(L)'
;MKDLFTKSLTASLLAVLLTACGGGGGDSKSSAPVAPAPEPVATSGNNEEEEVTADLTTTPDFTFSGSYELTVVVEKAEYTGVQYYVNVCSDFEASDPMTVKYDSCMLRTHVTEADQEFVLSLSESQASLLAQVWPMENGAEPIDIIWQKGEDTATWRISF
;
A
#
# COMPACT_ATOMS: atom_id res chain seq x y z
N MET A 1 -23.97 -45.61 -9.39
CA MET A 1 -24.10 -46.76 -8.48
C MET A 1 -23.07 -47.78 -8.93
N LYS A 2 -22.16 -48.20 -8.03
CA LYS A 2 -20.77 -48.71 -8.26
C LYS A 2 -19.81 -47.50 -8.42
N ASP A 3 -18.92 -47.13 -7.50
CA ASP A 3 -18.32 -47.86 -6.38
C ASP A 3 -18.16 -46.92 -5.18
N LEU A 4 -18.93 -47.24 -4.15
CA LEU A 4 -18.77 -46.76 -2.77
C LEU A 4 -18.07 -47.91 -2.03
N PHE A 5 -17.19 -47.58 -1.09
CA PHE A 5 -16.44 -48.45 -0.16
C PHE A 5 -15.02 -48.85 -0.57
N THR A 6 -14.03 -48.11 -0.06
CA THR A 6 -12.91 -48.59 0.78
C THR A 6 -12.17 -47.32 1.26
N LYS A 7 -12.55 -46.70 2.37
CA LYS A 7 -12.22 -47.02 3.78
C LYS A 7 -10.72 -46.86 4.10
N SER A 8 -10.49 -46.07 5.14
CA SER A 8 -9.27 -45.92 5.94
C SER A 8 -8.37 -44.76 5.51
N LEU A 9 -8.51 -43.58 6.12
CA LEU A 9 -8.07 -43.26 7.49
C LEU A 9 -6.56 -43.50 7.65
N THR A 10 -5.78 -42.45 7.43
CA THR A 10 -4.53 -42.25 8.18
C THR A 10 -4.32 -40.75 8.36
N ALA A 11 -4.87 -40.24 9.46
CA ALA A 11 -4.40 -39.01 10.08
C ALA A 11 -2.94 -39.24 10.47
N SER A 12 -2.01 -38.53 9.82
CA SER A 12 -0.61 -38.51 10.25
C SER A 12 -0.32 -37.14 10.85
N LEU A 13 -0.50 -37.13 12.17
CA LEU A 13 0.06 -36.20 13.13
C LEU A 13 1.58 -36.09 12.88
N LEU A 14 2.09 -34.91 12.55
CA LEU A 14 3.50 -34.59 12.79
C LEU A 14 3.61 -33.12 13.20
N ALA A 15 3.36 -32.90 14.49
CA ALA A 15 3.75 -31.70 15.19
C ALA A 15 5.25 -31.77 15.55
N VAL A 16 5.80 -30.57 15.77
CA VAL A 16 7.06 -30.26 16.47
C VAL A 16 8.32 -30.32 15.62
N LEU A 17 8.89 -29.14 15.33
CA LEU A 17 10.25 -28.71 15.74
C LEU A 17 10.34 -27.17 15.65
N LEU A 18 9.81 -26.48 16.68
CA LEU A 18 10.16 -25.08 16.97
C LEU A 18 11.46 -25.09 17.79
N THR A 19 12.59 -24.79 17.15
CA THR A 19 13.86 -24.43 17.81
C THR A 19 14.21 -23.03 17.31
N ALA A 20 13.91 -21.98 18.09
CA ALA A 20 14.83 -21.42 19.08
C ALA A 20 16.17 -21.00 18.44
N CYS A 21 16.23 -19.76 17.97
CA CYS A 21 17.48 -19.01 17.90
C CYS A 21 17.27 -17.75 18.75
N GLY A 22 17.92 -17.73 19.91
CA GLY A 22 18.03 -16.57 20.77
C GLY A 22 19.43 -15.98 20.70
N GLY A 23 19.60 -14.87 21.41
CA GLY A 23 20.91 -14.42 21.88
C GLY A 23 21.24 -12.98 21.53
N GLY A 24 21.29 -12.12 22.54
CA GLY A 24 21.91 -10.80 22.41
C GLY A 24 21.55 -9.78 23.50
N GLY A 25 21.81 -10.10 24.78
CA GLY A 25 22.08 -9.06 25.79
C GLY A 25 23.47 -8.44 25.54
N GLY A 26 23.90 -7.34 26.12
CA GLY A 26 23.42 -6.45 27.16
C GLY A 26 24.51 -5.38 27.37
N ASP A 27 24.10 -4.26 27.95
CA ASP A 27 24.86 -3.14 28.56
C ASP A 27 26.36 -2.96 28.26
N SER A 28 26.69 -1.75 27.78
CA SER A 28 27.97 -1.10 28.07
C SER A 28 27.72 0.29 28.65
N LYS A 29 27.76 0.36 29.99
CA LYS A 29 28.03 1.60 30.73
C LYS A 29 29.49 1.99 30.47
N SER A 30 29.71 3.21 29.98
CA SER A 30 30.99 3.88 30.17
C SER A 30 30.74 5.31 30.65
N SER A 31 31.08 5.52 31.92
CA SER A 31 31.13 6.83 32.56
C SER A 31 32.21 7.70 31.92
N ALA A 32 31.89 8.98 31.71
CA ALA A 32 32.90 10.03 31.62
C ALA A 32 32.50 11.18 32.57
N PRO A 33 33.45 11.84 33.23
CA PRO A 33 33.19 12.78 34.31
C PRO A 33 32.73 14.14 33.77
N VAL A 34 31.79 14.77 34.50
CA VAL A 34 31.40 16.17 34.29
C VAL A 34 32.53 17.07 34.81
N ALA A 35 33.21 17.78 33.90
CA ALA A 35 34.13 18.85 34.23
C ALA A 35 33.37 20.19 34.31
N PRO A 36 33.78 21.14 35.19
CA PRO A 36 33.03 22.37 35.44
C PRO A 36 33.12 23.36 34.26
N ALA A 37 32.05 24.14 34.09
CA ALA A 37 31.90 25.17 33.08
C ALA A 37 32.90 26.34 33.29
N PRO A 38 33.57 26.83 32.25
CA PRO A 38 34.30 28.10 32.29
C PRO A 38 33.37 29.30 32.08
N GLU A 39 33.57 30.34 32.88
CA GLU A 39 32.94 31.67 32.77
C GLU A 39 33.32 32.38 31.44
N PRO A 40 32.49 33.32 30.93
CA PRO A 40 32.68 33.90 29.61
C PRO A 40 33.86 34.88 29.59
N VAL A 41 34.86 34.56 28.77
CA VAL A 41 35.95 35.48 28.42
C VAL A 41 35.50 36.33 27.24
N ALA A 42 35.37 37.64 27.44
CA ALA A 42 35.14 38.59 26.36
C ALA A 42 36.34 38.58 25.40
N THR A 43 36.14 38.06 24.19
CA THR A 43 37.11 38.15 23.09
C THR A 43 36.65 39.18 22.08
N SER A 44 37.51 40.18 21.92
CA SER A 44 37.44 41.26 20.96
C SER A 44 38.02 40.80 19.62
N GLY A 45 37.29 41.07 18.53
CA GLY A 45 37.84 41.28 17.19
C GLY A 45 38.45 40.08 16.48
N ASN A 46 37.70 39.50 15.55
CA ASN A 46 38.11 39.42 14.14
C ASN A 46 36.88 39.07 13.29
N ASN A 47 36.63 39.90 12.29
CA ASN A 47 35.54 39.77 11.33
C ASN A 47 36.04 38.84 10.21
N GLU A 48 35.91 37.53 10.43
CA GLU A 48 35.92 36.55 9.35
C GLU A 48 34.46 36.29 8.98
N GLU A 49 34.11 36.55 7.72
CA GLU A 49 32.81 36.22 7.15
C GLU A 49 32.58 34.71 7.27
N GLU A 50 31.86 34.30 8.31
CA GLU A 50 31.17 33.02 8.31
C GLU A 50 30.12 33.08 7.20
N GLU A 51 30.30 32.27 6.15
CA GLU A 51 29.20 31.86 5.27
C GLU A 51 28.18 31.11 6.12
N VAL A 52 27.29 31.87 6.77
CA VAL A 52 26.13 31.33 7.46
C VAL A 52 25.28 30.68 6.39
N THR A 53 24.99 29.38 6.54
CA THR A 53 23.97 28.71 5.73
C THR A 53 22.71 29.56 5.82
N ALA A 54 22.32 30.21 4.72
CA ALA A 54 21.17 31.09 4.68
C ALA A 54 19.99 30.40 5.38
N ASP A 55 19.52 31.05 6.44
CA ASP A 55 18.44 30.56 7.29
C ASP A 55 17.21 30.35 6.39
N LEU A 56 16.94 29.10 6.02
CA LEU A 56 15.81 28.73 5.18
C LEU A 56 14.55 28.99 6.00
N THR A 57 14.00 30.19 5.86
CA THR A 57 12.74 30.57 6.48
C THR A 57 11.62 29.87 5.71
N THR A 58 11.31 28.63 6.09
CA THR A 58 10.11 27.97 5.58
C THR A 58 8.90 28.65 6.19
N THR A 59 7.96 29.11 5.34
CA THR A 59 6.64 29.53 5.81
C THR A 59 6.00 28.38 6.60
N PRO A 60 5.37 28.63 7.76
CA PRO A 60 4.80 27.58 8.62
C PRO A 60 3.63 26.78 8.00
N ASP A 61 3.30 27.05 6.73
CA ASP A 61 2.15 26.48 6.03
C ASP A 61 2.51 25.36 5.03
N PHE A 62 3.66 24.69 5.20
CA PHE A 62 3.94 23.47 4.43
C PHE A 62 3.18 22.29 5.04
N THR A 63 1.92 22.12 4.63
CA THR A 63 1.14 20.91 4.94
C THR A 63 1.45 19.86 3.88
N PHE A 64 2.39 18.96 4.16
CA PHE A 64 2.64 17.78 3.33
C PHE A 64 1.57 16.72 3.61
N SER A 65 0.43 16.79 2.93
CA SER A 65 -0.44 15.63 2.83
C SER A 65 0.15 14.70 1.76
N GLY A 66 0.95 13.71 2.18
CA GLY A 66 1.56 12.73 1.28
C GLY A 66 0.56 11.77 0.60
N SER A 67 -0.72 12.11 0.61
CA SER A 67 -1.83 11.33 0.09
C SER A 67 -2.94 12.22 -0.47
N TYR A 68 -3.66 11.70 -1.45
CA TYR A 68 -4.86 12.29 -2.02
C TYR A 68 -6.00 11.26 -2.07
N GLU A 69 -7.23 11.73 -2.24
CA GLU A 69 -8.40 10.86 -2.37
C GLU A 69 -8.78 10.67 -3.85
N LEU A 70 -9.13 9.43 -4.20
CA LEU A 70 -9.72 9.08 -5.49
C LEU A 70 -11.10 8.45 -5.23
N THR A 71 -12.14 9.05 -5.80
CA THR A 71 -13.47 8.43 -5.85
C THR A 71 -13.51 7.39 -6.97
N VAL A 72 -13.73 6.13 -6.61
CA VAL A 72 -13.93 5.03 -7.55
C VAL A 72 -15.40 4.69 -7.60
N VAL A 73 -16.00 4.79 -8.79
CA VAL A 73 -17.37 4.38 -9.05
C VAL A 73 -17.33 3.08 -9.83
N VAL A 74 -17.78 2.00 -9.21
CA VAL A 74 -18.03 0.73 -9.90
C VAL A 74 -19.45 0.80 -10.44
N GLU A 75 -19.59 0.85 -11.77
CA GLU A 75 -20.90 0.92 -12.41
C GLU A 75 -21.61 -0.44 -12.31
N LYS A 76 -22.94 -0.42 -12.30
CA LYS A 76 -23.73 -1.65 -12.38
C LYS A 76 -23.40 -2.41 -13.68
N ALA A 77 -23.51 -3.74 -13.64
CA ALA A 77 -23.34 -4.55 -14.85
C ALA A 77 -24.49 -4.31 -15.85
N GLU A 78 -24.17 -4.17 -17.13
CA GLU A 78 -25.16 -4.04 -18.21
C GLU A 78 -25.94 -5.36 -18.46
N TYR A 79 -25.32 -6.51 -18.18
CA TYR A 79 -25.91 -7.83 -18.35
C TYR A 79 -26.31 -8.44 -17.01
N THR A 80 -27.56 -8.86 -16.92
CA THR A 80 -28.09 -9.58 -15.74
C THR A 80 -27.84 -11.08 -15.88
N GLY A 81 -27.52 -11.75 -14.76
CA GLY A 81 -27.32 -13.20 -14.71
C GLY A 81 -25.88 -13.65 -14.46
N VAL A 82 -24.91 -12.74 -14.54
CA VAL A 82 -23.50 -12.98 -14.18
C VAL A 82 -23.14 -12.11 -12.97
N GLN A 83 -22.54 -12.72 -11.94
CA GLN A 83 -21.98 -11.96 -10.83
C GLN A 83 -20.57 -11.51 -11.21
N TYR A 84 -20.23 -10.25 -10.93
CA TYR A 84 -18.89 -9.73 -11.18
C TYR A 84 -18.20 -9.40 -9.85
N TYR A 85 -16.88 -9.61 -9.81
CA TYR A 85 -16.01 -9.23 -8.70
C TYR A 85 -14.92 -8.29 -9.19
N VAL A 86 -14.73 -7.17 -8.49
CA VAL A 86 -13.78 -6.12 -8.87
C VAL A 86 -12.66 -6.08 -7.84
N ASN A 87 -11.42 -6.17 -8.31
CA ASN A 87 -10.22 -5.86 -7.53
C ASN A 87 -9.59 -4.58 -8.08
N VAL A 88 -9.28 -3.60 -7.22
CA VAL A 88 -8.50 -2.41 -7.61
C VAL A 88 -7.16 -2.45 -6.91
N CYS A 89 -6.07 -2.51 -7.66
CA CYS A 89 -4.73 -2.81 -7.16
C CYS A 89 -3.70 -1.80 -7.64
N SER A 90 -2.73 -1.50 -6.78
CA SER A 90 -1.67 -0.51 -7.03
C SER A 90 -0.37 -1.09 -7.57
N ASP A 91 -0.15 -2.40 -7.40
CA ASP A 91 1.05 -3.11 -7.86
C ASP A 91 0.66 -4.14 -8.92
N PHE A 92 0.96 -3.78 -10.18
CA PHE A 92 0.72 -4.58 -11.36
C PHE A 92 1.80 -4.30 -12.42
N GLU A 93 2.02 -5.27 -13.30
CA GLU A 93 2.92 -5.14 -14.45
C GLU A 93 2.10 -5.29 -15.73
N ALA A 94 2.09 -4.21 -16.54
CA ALA A 94 1.46 -4.20 -17.86
C ALA A 94 2.21 -5.18 -18.78
N SER A 95 1.68 -6.40 -18.85
CA SER A 95 2.20 -7.56 -19.57
C SER A 95 1.04 -8.30 -20.24
N ASP A 96 1.35 -9.28 -21.08
CA ASP A 96 0.36 -10.15 -21.71
C ASP A 96 0.67 -11.61 -21.33
N PRO A 97 -0.07 -12.22 -20.37
CA PRO A 97 -1.19 -11.65 -19.61
C PRO A 97 -0.76 -10.67 -18.52
N MET A 98 -1.71 -9.84 -18.04
CA MET A 98 -1.50 -8.88 -16.95
C MET A 98 -1.05 -9.59 -15.66
N THR A 99 0.05 -9.12 -15.06
CA THR A 99 0.54 -9.64 -13.77
C THR A 99 0.10 -8.71 -12.65
N VAL A 100 -0.63 -9.23 -11.66
CA VAL A 100 -1.21 -8.44 -10.57
C VAL A 100 -0.77 -8.99 -9.21
N LYS A 101 -0.26 -8.14 -8.32
CA LYS A 101 -0.02 -8.53 -6.93
C LYS A 101 -1.29 -8.29 -6.12
N TYR A 102 -2.11 -9.31 -5.94
CA TYR A 102 -3.42 -9.16 -5.31
C TYR A 102 -3.37 -8.62 -3.86
N ASP A 103 -2.26 -8.78 -3.14
CA ASP A 103 -2.10 -8.20 -1.80
C ASP A 103 -2.02 -6.66 -1.81
N SER A 104 -1.75 -6.05 -2.97
CA SER A 104 -1.78 -4.60 -3.17
C SER A 104 -3.19 -4.04 -3.43
N CYS A 105 -4.22 -4.88 -3.48
CA CYS A 105 -5.56 -4.42 -3.80
C CYS A 105 -6.19 -3.65 -2.64
N MET A 106 -6.57 -2.40 -2.92
CA MET A 106 -7.14 -1.45 -1.98
C MET A 106 -8.67 -1.51 -1.96
N LEU A 107 -9.28 -1.96 -3.05
CA LEU A 107 -10.71 -2.26 -3.14
C LEU A 107 -10.89 -3.69 -3.61
N ARG A 108 -11.78 -4.41 -2.94
CA ARG A 108 -12.28 -5.71 -3.38
C ARG A 108 -13.78 -5.76 -3.12
N THR A 109 -14.59 -5.82 -4.17
CA THR A 109 -16.06 -5.76 -4.05
C THR A 109 -16.74 -6.64 -5.09
N HIS A 110 -17.96 -7.05 -4.78
CA HIS A 110 -18.87 -7.55 -5.80
C HIS A 110 -19.62 -6.38 -6.43
N VAL A 111 -20.00 -6.55 -7.70
CA VAL A 111 -20.87 -5.61 -8.43
C VAL A 111 -22.32 -5.82 -7.99
N THR A 112 -23.07 -4.73 -7.85
CA THR A 112 -24.50 -4.74 -7.54
C THR A 112 -25.37 -4.24 -8.69
N GLU A 113 -26.68 -4.23 -8.51
CA GLU A 113 -27.64 -3.72 -9.51
C GLU A 113 -27.64 -2.18 -9.62
N ALA A 114 -26.91 -1.50 -8.74
CA ALA A 114 -26.73 -0.04 -8.74
C ALA A 114 -25.24 0.30 -8.71
N ASP A 115 -24.91 1.53 -9.14
CA ASP A 115 -23.56 2.07 -9.05
C ASP A 115 -23.10 2.13 -7.59
N GLN A 116 -21.85 1.75 -7.37
CA GLN A 116 -21.23 1.73 -6.05
C GLN A 116 -20.07 2.70 -6.01
N GLU A 117 -20.11 3.64 -5.07
CA GLU A 117 -19.07 4.63 -4.87
C GLU A 117 -18.17 4.26 -3.69
N PHE A 118 -16.85 4.33 -3.90
CA PHE A 118 -15.82 4.08 -2.92
C PHE A 118 -14.81 5.23 -2.94
N VAL A 119 -14.21 5.54 -1.80
CA VAL A 119 -13.12 6.54 -1.72
C VAL A 119 -11.84 5.81 -1.34
N LEU A 120 -10.82 5.93 -2.18
CA LEU A 120 -9.48 5.40 -1.94
C LEU A 120 -8.54 6.53 -1.51
N SER A 121 -7.81 6.34 -0.41
CA SER A 121 -6.70 7.20 -0.03
C SER A 121 -5.41 6.67 -0.66
N LEU A 122 -4.84 7.42 -1.59
CA LEU A 122 -3.67 7.03 -2.38
C LEU A 122 -2.47 7.88 -1.98
N SER A 123 -1.26 7.31 -1.99
CA SER A 123 -0.04 8.10 -1.82
C SER A 123 0.16 9.05 -3.00
N GLU A 124 0.76 10.21 -2.79
CA GLU A 124 1.15 11.14 -3.87
C GLU A 124 2.02 10.47 -4.97
N SER A 125 2.81 9.46 -4.59
CA SER A 125 3.64 8.67 -5.52
C SER A 125 2.84 7.67 -6.37
N GLN A 126 1.59 7.38 -6.01
CA GLN A 126 0.73 6.49 -6.77
C GLN A 126 0.27 7.20 -8.04
N ALA A 127 0.77 6.76 -9.19
CA ALA A 127 0.43 7.36 -10.48
C ALA A 127 -0.61 6.55 -11.27
N SER A 128 -0.82 5.27 -10.93
CA SER A 128 -1.72 4.39 -11.68
C SER A 128 -2.35 3.31 -10.82
N LEU A 129 -3.54 2.85 -11.18
CA LEU A 129 -4.22 1.70 -10.57
C LEU A 129 -4.73 0.78 -11.68
N LEU A 130 -4.85 -0.51 -11.38
CA LEU A 130 -5.53 -1.48 -12.23
C LEU A 130 -6.82 -1.94 -11.54
N ALA A 131 -7.94 -1.82 -12.23
CA ALA A 131 -9.18 -2.50 -11.90
C ALA A 131 -9.25 -3.77 -12.73
N GLN A 132 -9.38 -4.90 -12.05
CA GLN A 132 -9.58 -6.19 -12.66
C GLN A 132 -10.98 -6.70 -12.33
N VAL A 133 -11.83 -6.74 -13.35
CA VAL A 133 -13.23 -7.17 -13.25
C VAL A 133 -13.33 -8.62 -13.67
N TRP A 134 -13.76 -9.48 -12.74
CA TRP A 134 -13.88 -10.92 -12.91
C TRP A 134 -15.34 -11.32 -13.07
N PRO A 135 -15.76 -11.79 -14.26
CA PRO A 135 -17.02 -12.51 -14.40
C PRO A 135 -16.93 -13.84 -13.64
N MET A 136 -17.88 -14.12 -12.76
CA MET A 136 -17.91 -15.33 -11.94
C MET A 136 -18.48 -16.52 -12.73
N GLU A 137 -17.82 -16.84 -13.84
CA GLU A 137 -18.16 -17.93 -14.76
C GLU A 137 -16.94 -18.83 -15.01
N ASN A 138 -17.20 -20.07 -15.40
CA ASN A 138 -16.12 -21.02 -15.62
C ASN A 138 -15.33 -20.68 -16.89
N GLY A 139 -14.02 -20.47 -16.74
CA GLY A 139 -13.12 -20.12 -17.85
C GLY A 139 -13.19 -18.66 -18.28
N ALA A 140 -13.78 -17.78 -17.48
CA ALA A 140 -13.79 -16.35 -17.74
C ALA A 140 -12.37 -15.76 -17.63
N GLU A 141 -12.07 -14.83 -18.54
CA GLU A 141 -10.89 -13.97 -18.47
C GLU A 141 -11.28 -12.63 -17.82
N PRO A 142 -10.37 -12.01 -17.07
CA PRO A 142 -10.65 -10.72 -16.45
C PRO A 142 -10.66 -9.59 -17.47
N ILE A 143 -11.45 -8.55 -17.18
CA ILE A 143 -11.41 -7.28 -17.89
C ILE A 143 -10.49 -6.35 -17.10
N ASP A 144 -9.40 -5.92 -17.73
CA ASP A 144 -8.39 -5.04 -17.15
C ASP A 144 -8.64 -3.57 -17.55
N ILE A 145 -8.81 -2.69 -16.57
CA ILE A 145 -9.06 -1.26 -16.78
C ILE A 145 -8.03 -0.47 -15.96
N ILE A 146 -7.21 0.35 -16.63
CA ILE A 146 -6.16 1.12 -15.97
C ILE A 146 -6.64 2.56 -15.76
N TRP A 147 -6.46 3.03 -14.53
CA TRP A 147 -6.53 4.44 -14.18
C TRP A 147 -5.14 5.04 -14.07
N GLN A 148 -5.01 6.30 -14.49
CA GLN A 148 -3.78 7.10 -14.33
C GLN A 148 -4.13 8.45 -13.71
N LYS A 149 -3.28 8.93 -12.82
CA LYS A 149 -3.42 10.23 -12.17
C LYS A 149 -3.30 11.35 -13.22
N GLY A 150 -4.38 12.08 -13.45
CA GLY A 150 -4.40 13.33 -14.22
C GLY A 150 -4.53 14.56 -13.32
N GLU A 151 -4.44 15.76 -13.91
CA GLU A 151 -4.51 17.03 -13.18
C GLU A 151 -5.90 17.27 -12.54
N ASP A 152 -6.98 16.73 -13.11
CA ASP A 152 -8.37 16.97 -12.68
C ASP A 152 -9.20 15.69 -12.41
N THR A 153 -8.57 14.51 -12.37
CA THR A 153 -9.30 13.24 -12.25
C THR A 153 -9.49 12.82 -10.79
N ALA A 154 -10.41 13.48 -10.09
CA ALA A 154 -10.82 13.10 -8.73
C ALA A 154 -11.76 11.87 -8.71
N THR A 155 -12.34 11.52 -9.86
CA THR A 155 -13.26 10.39 -10.00
C THR A 155 -12.83 9.47 -11.13
N TRP A 156 -12.80 8.17 -10.85
CA TRP A 156 -12.62 7.12 -11.82
C TRP A 156 -13.87 6.25 -11.88
N ARG A 157 -14.42 6.08 -13.09
CA ARG A 157 -15.56 5.18 -13.36
C ARG A 157 -15.05 3.89 -13.98
N ILE A 158 -15.41 2.76 -13.38
CA ILE A 158 -15.14 1.41 -13.86
C ILE A 158 -16.41 0.90 -14.53
N SER A 159 -16.39 0.83 -15.85
CA SER A 159 -17.49 0.35 -16.70
C SER A 159 -17.05 -0.89 -17.50
N PHE A 160 -17.97 -1.85 -17.67
CA PHE A 160 -17.70 -3.17 -18.28
C PHE A 160 -18.98 -3.83 -18.80
#